data_AF-A0A392TIY2-F1
#
_entry.id   AF-A0A392TIY2-F1
#
_cell.length_a   1.000
_cell.length_b   1.000
_cell.length_c   1.000
_cell.angle_alpha   90.00
_cell.angle_beta   90.00
_cell.angle_gamma   90.00
#
_symmetry.space_group_name_H-M   'P 1'
#
loop_
_entity.id
_entity.type
_entity.pdbx_description
1 polymer ?
#
loop_
_entity_poly.entity_id
_entity_poly.type
_entity_poly.pdbx_seq_one_letter_code
_entity_poly.pdbx_strand_id
1 'polypeptide(L)' 'IRYAHLAASKVRQFMKCEDTSETNSSHGDASPVPQLPQLHKNVRDSMFFV' A
#
# COMPACT_ATOMS: atom_id res chain seq x y z
N ILE A 1 10.98 6.97 15.37
CA ILE A 1 11.49 6.36 14.11
C ILE A 1 11.09 4.88 13.92
N ARG A 2 10.75 4.11 14.97
CA ARG A 2 10.40 2.68 14.82
C ARG A 2 9.02 2.39 14.21
N TYR A 3 8.00 3.18 14.52
CA TYR A 3 6.63 2.95 14.03
C TYR A 3 6.41 3.22 12.54
N ALA A 4 7.16 4.17 11.96
CA ALA A 4 7.07 4.49 10.54
C ALA A 4 7.47 3.28 9.68
N HIS A 5 8.52 2.56 10.08
CA HIS A 5 8.96 1.35 9.40
C HIS A 5 7.92 0.23 9.48
N LEU A 6 7.29 0.03 10.65
CA LEU A 6 6.24 -0.96 10.83
C LEU A 6 5.00 -0.65 9.97
N ALA A 7 4.53 0.60 10.01
CA ALA A 7 3.41 1.06 9.18
C ALA A 7 3.71 0.89 7.69
N ALA A 8 4.90 1.32 7.23
CA ALA A 8 5.31 1.18 5.84
C ALA A 8 5.34 -0.30 5.38
N SER A 9 5.80 -1.21 6.24
CA SER A 9 5.83 -2.64 5.92
C SER A 9 4.43 -3.24 5.78
N LYS A 10 3.49 -2.85 6.65
CA LYS A 10 2.10 -3.33 6.62
C LYS A 10 1.31 -2.75 5.43
N VAL A 11 1.54 -1.47 5.13
CA VAL A 11 0.97 -0.81 3.93
C VAL A 11 1.49 -1.46 2.65
N ARG A 12 2.79 -1.78 2.58
CA ARG A 12 3.38 -2.51 1.44
C ARG A 12 2.71 -3.88 1.22
N GLN A 13 2.43 -4.62 2.29
CA GLN A 13 1.71 -5.90 2.20
C GLN A 13 0.30 -5.72 1.64
N PHE A 14 -0.40 -4.67 2.08
CA PHE A 14 -1.76 -4.37 1.61
C PHE A 14 -1.79 -3.98 0.14
N MET A 15 -0.86 -3.11 -0.30
CA MET A 15 -0.76 -2.69 -1.70
C MET A 15 -0.32 -3.83 -2.63
N LYS A 16 0.53 -4.75 -2.16
CA LYS A 16 0.92 -5.95 -2.92
C LYS A 16 -0.18 -7.02 -2.97
N CYS A 17 -1.25 -6.90 -2.18
CA CYS A 17 -2.39 -7.81 -2.21
C CYS A 17 -3.36 -7.51 -3.38
N GLU A 18 -3.29 -6.32 -3.97
CA GLU A 18 -4.05 -5.94 -5.18
C GLU A 18 -3.31 -6.30 -6.49
N ASP A 19 -2.45 -7.31 -6.47
CA ASP A 19 -1.74 -7.83 -7.64
C ASP A 19 -2.59 -8.86 -8.42
N THR A 20 -3.92 -8.64 -8.51
CA THR A 20 -4.80 -9.37 -9.43
C THR A 20 -5.09 -8.55 -10.69
N SER A 21 -4.10 -7.84 -11.20
CA SER A 21 -4.18 -7.29 -12.55
C SER A 21 -2.93 -7.65 -13.30
N GLU A 22 -3.05 -8.76 -14.03
CA GLU A 22 -2.28 -9.02 -15.22
C GLU A 22 -2.37 -7.81 -16.15
N THR A 23 -1.41 -6.90 -16.08
CA THR A 23 -1.15 -5.98 -17.18
C THR A 23 0.36 -5.83 -17.32
N ASN A 24 0.90 -6.86 -17.96
CA ASN A 24 2.02 -6.77 -18.89
C ASN A 24 1.98 -5.43 -19.66
N SER A 25 3.07 -4.65 -19.61
CA SER A 25 3.77 -4.23 -20.82
C SER A 25 4.76 -3.12 -20.49
N SER A 26 5.98 -3.29 -20.99
CA SER A 26 6.89 -2.20 -21.38
C SER A 26 6.13 -0.95 -21.84
N HIS A 27 6.57 0.22 -21.41
CA HIS A 27 6.83 1.43 -22.21
C HIS A 27 7.10 2.58 -21.22
N GLY A 28 8.08 3.42 -21.52
CA GLY A 28 8.65 4.44 -20.64
C GLY A 28 7.76 5.66 -20.38
N ASP A 29 6.48 5.44 -20.09
CA ASP A 29 5.54 6.45 -19.66
C ASP A 29 5.22 6.25 -18.18
N ALA A 30 5.22 7.34 -17.42
CA ALA A 30 5.03 7.33 -15.97
C ALA A 30 3.80 6.49 -15.59
N SER A 31 4.04 5.25 -15.15
CA SER A 31 2.97 4.37 -14.67
C SER A 31 2.19 5.11 -13.59
N PRO A 32 0.85 5.09 -13.63
CA PRO A 32 0.03 5.77 -12.65
C PRO A 32 0.42 5.24 -11.26
N VAL A 33 0.92 6.15 -10.42
CA VAL A 33 1.31 5.80 -9.06
C VAL A 33 0.07 5.24 -8.35
N PRO A 34 0.11 3.99 -7.86
CA PRO A 34 -1.01 3.42 -7.14
C PRO A 34 -1.30 4.29 -5.92
N GLN A 35 -2.54 4.77 -5.82
CA GLN A 35 -2.96 5.57 -4.68
C GLN A 35 -2.94 4.72 -3.42
N LEU A 36 -2.56 5.33 -2.30
CA LEU A 36 -2.50 4.61 -1.03
C LEU A 36 -3.92 4.22 -0.58
N PRO A 37 -4.17 2.96 -0.20
CA PRO A 37 -5.47 2.56 0.31
C PRO A 37 -5.80 3.31 1.60
N GLN A 38 -7.03 3.82 1.70
CA GLN A 38 -7.51 4.49 2.91
C GLN A 38 -7.77 3.49 4.02
N LEU A 39 -7.38 3.85 5.24
CA LEU A 39 -7.58 3.02 6.42
C LEU A 39 -9.05 3.02 6.86
N HIS A 40 -9.57 1.86 7.26
CA HIS A 40 -10.97 1.73 7.67
C HIS A 40 -11.27 2.56 8.93
N LYS A 41 -12.48 3.14 9.02
CA LYS A 41 -12.86 4.09 10.08
C LYS A 41 -12.62 3.55 11.49
N ASN A 42 -12.80 2.25 11.69
CA ASN A 42 -12.65 1.60 13.00
C ASN A 42 -11.19 1.41 13.45
N VAL A 43 -10.23 1.54 12.54
CA VAL A 43 -8.80 1.28 12.82
C VAL A 43 -7.92 2.48 12.49
N ARG A 44 -8.49 3.56 11.95
CA ARG A 44 -7.76 4.75 11.50
C ARG A 44 -6.99 5.46 12.60
N ASP A 45 -7.51 5.39 13.83
CA ASP A 45 -6.92 6.01 15.02
C ASP A 45 -6.17 4.97 15.89
N SER A 46 -6.05 3.72 15.40
CA SER A 46 -5.37 2.61 16.07
C SER A 46 -4.02 2.31 15.41
N MET A 47 -3.08 1.75 16.17
CA MET A 47 -1.82 1.22 15.64
C MET A 47 -2.08 -0.09 14.90
N PHE A 48 -2.60 -0.03 13.67
CA PHE A 48 -2.87 -1.23 12.83
C PHE A 48 -1.62 -2.02 12.43
N PHE A 49 -0.43 -1.54 12.83
CA PHE A 49 0.88 -2.01 12.40
C PHE A 49 1.75 -2.62 13.51
N VAL A 50 1.16 -2.94 14.67
CA VAL A 50 1.83 -3.76 15.71
C VAL A 50 2.07 -5.20 15.26
#